data_AF-A0A2H1WQ86-F1
#
_entry.id   AF-A0A2H1WQ86-F1
#
_cell.length_a   1.000
_cell.length_b   1.000
_cell.length_c   1.000
_cell.angle_alpha   90.00
_cell.angle_beta   90.00
_cell.angle_gamma   90.00
#
_symmetry.space_group_name_H-M   'P 1'
#
loop_
_entity.id
_entity.type
_entity.pdbx_description
1 polymer ?
#
loop_
_entity_poly.entity_id
_entity_poly.type
_entity_poly.pdbx_seq_one_letter_code
_entity_poly.pdbx_strand_id
1 'polypeptide(L)'
;MEDKLAYMGVKPHLKNLNFCGFYQLDPNSAKMKRILHTAFMRLIFFLILLYTGQQIMKVYQDRDDLNKVMDTMFLLLTNSDSIYKQIVLWKKANRIEILLNIMKGPIFNQKKPEHREYLLATARQARLLLRVFNTVALSTCLLWVLYPVILYVQRKPVEFAIWLPFDANLSP
;
A
#
# COMPACT_ATOMS: atom_id res chain seq x y z
N MET A 1 -12.61 -4.09 27.89
CA MET A 1 -12.76 -3.19 26.73
C MET A 1 -13.85 -3.81 25.88
N GLU A 2 -15.08 -3.28 25.89
CA GLU A 2 -16.19 -3.89 25.13
C GLU A 2 -15.80 -3.99 23.64
N ASP A 3 -15.83 -5.21 23.09
CA ASP A 3 -15.45 -5.46 21.70
C ASP A 3 -16.47 -4.82 20.76
N LYS A 4 -16.09 -3.70 20.16
CA LYS A 4 -16.90 -3.01 19.16
C LYS A 4 -16.85 -3.77 17.84
N LEU A 5 -17.78 -4.70 17.68
CA LEU A 5 -17.84 -5.70 16.60
C LEU A 5 -17.82 -5.07 15.20
N ALA A 6 -18.49 -3.93 15.00
CA ALA A 6 -18.48 -3.24 13.71
C ALA A 6 -17.07 -2.76 13.30
N TYR A 7 -16.28 -2.27 14.26
CA TYR A 7 -14.90 -1.84 14.03
C TYR A 7 -13.94 -3.01 13.83
N MET A 8 -14.30 -4.21 14.31
CA MET A 8 -13.46 -5.41 14.24
C MET A 8 -13.13 -5.83 12.80
N GLY A 9 -14.04 -5.58 11.84
CA GLY A 9 -13.81 -5.87 10.42
C GLY A 9 -12.74 -4.98 9.80
N VAL A 10 -12.66 -3.70 10.21
CA VAL A 10 -11.78 -2.67 9.62
C VAL A 10 -10.44 -2.57 10.34
N LYS A 11 -10.39 -2.90 11.63
CA LYS A 11 -9.17 -2.85 12.47
C LYS A 11 -7.95 -3.55 11.83
N PRO A 12 -8.06 -4.75 11.22
CA PRO A 12 -6.93 -5.40 10.55
C PRO A 12 -6.44 -4.61 9.33
N HIS A 13 -7.35 -4.02 8.56
CA HIS A 13 -7.00 -3.19 7.39
C HIS A 13 -6.22 -1.95 7.82
N LEU A 14 -6.68 -1.25 8.85
CA LEU A 14 -5.96 -0.10 9.42
C LEU A 14 -4.60 -0.49 9.98
N LYS A 15 -4.49 -1.68 10.61
CA LYS A 15 -3.20 -2.17 11.10
C LYS A 15 -2.22 -2.41 9.96
N ASN A 16 -2.67 -2.96 8.83
CA ASN A 16 -1.83 -3.10 7.63
C ASN A 16 -1.43 -1.74 7.04
N LEU A 17 -2.37 -0.80 6.93
CA LEU A 17 -2.06 0.56 6.44
C LEU A 17 -1.07 1.29 7.35
N ASN A 18 -1.18 1.10 8.67
CA ASN A 18 -0.20 1.61 9.63
C ASN A 18 1.16 0.92 9.42
N PHE A 19 1.20 -0.39 9.32
CA PHE A 19 2.45 -1.14 9.10
C PHE A 19 3.16 -0.70 7.81
N CYS A 20 2.42 -0.47 6.73
CA CYS A 20 2.98 0.00 5.46
C CYS A 20 3.38 1.49 5.45
N GLY A 21 3.08 2.26 6.51
CA GLY A 21 3.38 3.70 6.56
C GLY A 21 2.42 4.58 5.75
N PHE A 22 1.24 4.07 5.39
CA PHE A 22 0.22 4.81 4.65
C PHE A 22 -0.74 5.56 5.57
N TYR A 23 -0.98 5.08 6.78
CA TYR A 23 -1.93 5.68 7.73
C TYR A 23 -1.31 6.00 9.09
N GLN A 24 -1.91 6.97 9.79
CA GLN A 24 -1.44 7.47 11.08
C GLN A 24 -1.81 6.53 12.23
N LEU A 25 -0.92 6.47 13.23
CA LEU A 25 -1.19 5.74 14.47
C LEU A 25 -2.32 6.39 15.27
N ASP A 26 -3.00 5.57 16.08
CA ASP A 26 -4.05 6.01 16.99
C ASP A 26 -3.54 7.17 17.86
N PRO A 27 -4.31 8.28 18.00
CA PRO A 27 -3.95 9.45 18.79
C PRO A 27 -3.51 9.12 20.22
N ASN A 28 -4.03 8.04 20.80
CA ASN A 28 -3.75 7.58 22.16
C ASN A 28 -2.38 6.88 22.33
N SER A 29 -1.62 6.70 21.25
CA SER A 29 -0.28 6.11 21.30
C SER A 29 0.76 7.07 21.89
N ALA A 30 1.81 6.54 22.52
CA ALA A 30 2.90 7.34 23.09
C ALA A 30 3.49 8.35 22.09
N LYS A 31 3.75 9.58 22.54
CA LYS A 31 4.24 10.69 21.70
C LYS A 31 5.47 10.31 20.87
N MET A 32 6.46 9.64 21.49
CA MET A 32 7.68 9.18 20.81
C MET A 32 7.37 8.22 19.65
N LYS A 33 6.49 7.24 19.89
CA LYS A 33 6.07 6.26 18.87
C LYS A 33 5.37 6.94 17.70
N ARG A 34 4.57 7.98 17.97
CA ARG A 34 3.90 8.77 16.92
C ARG A 34 4.90 9.54 16.07
N ILE A 35 5.89 10.20 16.69
CA ILE A 35 6.92 10.95 15.97
C ILE A 35 7.73 10.01 15.06
N LEU A 36 8.21 8.89 15.60
CA LEU A 36 8.97 7.90 14.84
C LEU A 36 8.14 7.35 13.66
N HIS A 37 6.86 7.06 13.91
CA HIS A 37 5.95 6.59 12.86
C HIS A 37 5.73 7.65 11.78
N THR A 38 5.53 8.91 12.14
CA THR A 38 5.40 10.01 11.17
C THR A 38 6.68 10.18 10.35
N ALA A 39 7.87 10.04 10.95
CA ALA A 39 9.13 10.04 10.22
C ALA A 39 9.21 8.86 9.24
N PHE A 40 8.82 7.66 9.67
CA PHE A 40 8.71 6.49 8.80
C PHE A 40 7.75 6.69 7.63
N MET A 41 6.55 7.25 7.87
CA MET A 41 5.58 7.56 6.80
C MET A 41 6.16 8.53 5.76
N ARG A 42 6.87 9.57 6.21
CA ARG A 42 7.53 10.53 5.31
C ARG A 42 8.64 9.89 4.50
N LEU A 43 9.44 9.02 5.13
CA LEU A 43 10.50 8.27 4.46
C LEU A 43 9.92 7.37 3.36
N ILE A 44 8.88 6.58 3.67
CA ILE A 44 8.21 5.71 2.68
C ILE A 44 7.66 6.54 1.51
N PHE A 45 6.98 7.65 1.81
CA PHE A 45 6.45 8.54 0.78
C PHE A 45 7.56 9.13 -0.11
N PHE A 46 8.67 9.55 0.50
CA PHE A 46 9.84 10.04 -0.24
C PHE A 46 10.44 8.96 -1.15
N LEU A 47 10.56 7.72 -0.68
CA LEU A 47 11.05 6.61 -1.50
C LEU A 47 10.14 6.32 -2.70
N ILE A 48 8.81 6.38 -2.51
CA ILE A 48 7.85 6.22 -3.60
C ILE A 48 8.01 7.35 -4.63
N LEU A 49 8.13 8.60 -4.18
CA LEU A 49 8.35 9.74 -5.08
C LEU A 49 9.67 9.63 -5.85
N LEU A 50 10.75 9.21 -5.18
CA LEU A 50 12.04 8.98 -5.81
C LEU A 50 11.92 7.91 -6.90
N TYR A 51 11.28 6.78 -6.59
CA TYR A 51 11.04 5.70 -7.54
C TYR A 51 10.23 6.18 -8.75
N THR A 52 9.12 6.89 -8.53
CA THR A 52 8.32 7.49 -9.62
C THR A 52 9.13 8.50 -10.44
N GLY A 53 9.99 9.29 -9.80
CA GLY A 53 10.93 10.19 -10.51
C GLY A 53 11.89 9.44 -11.42
N GLN A 54 12.44 8.31 -10.97
CA GLN A 54 13.29 7.44 -11.79
C GLN A 54 12.53 6.84 -12.99
N GLN A 55 11.24 6.54 -12.84
CA GLN A 55 10.40 6.07 -13.95
C GLN A 55 10.19 7.16 -14.99
N ILE A 56 9.95 8.40 -14.57
CA ILE A 56 9.81 9.55 -15.49
C ILE A 56 11.09 9.75 -16.31
N MET A 57 12.25 9.69 -15.65
CA MET A 57 13.55 9.79 -16.34
C MET A 57 13.74 8.64 -17.34
N LYS A 58 13.32 7.42 -16.99
CA LYS A 58 13.42 6.24 -17.87
C LYS A 58 12.56 6.39 -19.13
N VAL A 59 11.31 6.85 -18.97
CA VAL A 59 10.43 7.15 -20.11
C VAL A 59 11.05 8.19 -21.04
N TYR A 60 11.70 9.22 -20.47
CA TYR A 60 12.36 10.23 -21.29
C TYR A 60 13.58 9.70 -22.06
N GLN A 61 14.34 8.77 -21.45
CA GLN A 61 15.49 8.13 -22.07
C GLN A 61 15.08 7.17 -23.20
N ASP A 62 14.05 6.35 -22.96
CA ASP A 62 13.62 5.32 -23.91
C ASP A 62 12.56 5.83 -24.91
N ARG A 63 12.35 7.15 -25.02
CA ARG A 63 11.28 7.78 -25.81
C ARG A 63 11.18 7.33 -27.28
N ASP A 64 12.29 6.85 -27.84
CA ASP A 64 12.38 6.40 -29.23
C ASP A 64 11.91 4.94 -29.40
N ASP A 65 11.82 4.16 -28.31
CA ASP A 65 11.29 2.79 -28.28
C ASP A 65 9.92 2.75 -27.59
N LEU A 66 8.87 2.74 -28.41
CA LEU A 66 7.48 2.75 -27.95
C LEU A 66 7.15 1.57 -27.02
N ASN A 67 7.75 0.39 -27.23
CA ASN A 67 7.44 -0.77 -26.40
C ASN A 67 7.94 -0.59 -24.96
N LYS A 68 9.20 -0.13 -24.82
CA LYS A 68 9.81 0.14 -23.51
C LYS A 68 9.13 1.28 -22.77
N VAL A 69 8.70 2.30 -23.51
CA VAL A 69 7.91 3.41 -22.98
C VAL A 69 6.59 2.89 -22.42
N MET A 70 5.84 2.07 -23.16
CA MET A 70 4.56 1.56 -22.69
C MET A 70 4.70 0.72 -21.41
N ASP A 71 5.69 -0.17 -21.35
CA ASP A 71 5.95 -1.00 -20.16
C ASP A 71 6.26 -0.14 -18.93
N THR A 72 7.08 0.91 -19.11
CA THR A 72 7.42 1.84 -18.03
C THR A 72 6.24 2.73 -17.63
N MET A 73 5.41 3.16 -18.60
CA MET A 73 4.23 4.00 -18.36
C MET A 73 3.17 3.27 -17.52
N PHE A 74 2.98 1.97 -17.71
CA PHE A 74 2.04 1.19 -16.90
C PHE A 74 2.39 1.25 -15.41
N LEU A 75 3.68 1.08 -15.08
CA LEU A 75 4.16 1.17 -13.71
C LEU A 75 4.12 2.61 -13.19
N LEU A 76 4.47 3.59 -14.02
CA LEU A 76 4.43 5.02 -13.67
C LEU A 76 3.02 5.46 -13.26
N LEU A 77 2.00 5.10 -14.06
CA LEU A 77 0.60 5.40 -13.79
C LEU A 77 0.12 4.72 -12.52
N THR A 78 0.49 3.45 -12.32
CA THR A 78 0.16 2.69 -11.11
C THR A 78 0.71 3.37 -9.84
N ASN A 79 1.96 3.81 -9.87
CA ASN A 79 2.57 4.50 -8.73
C ASN A 79 1.98 5.90 -8.51
N SER A 80 1.66 6.60 -9.60
CA SER A 80 1.00 7.91 -9.54
C SER A 80 -0.39 7.83 -8.88
N ASP A 81 -1.19 6.82 -9.22
CA ASP A 81 -2.48 6.55 -8.56
C ASP A 81 -2.29 6.21 -7.06
N SER A 82 -1.27 5.41 -6.73
CA SER A 82 -0.92 5.11 -5.33
C SER A 82 -0.56 6.36 -4.53
N ILE A 83 0.29 7.24 -5.09
CA ILE A 83 0.66 8.54 -4.50
C ILE A 83 -0.60 9.39 -4.28
N TYR A 84 -1.46 9.50 -5.30
CA TYR A 84 -2.70 10.26 -5.21
C TYR A 84 -3.60 9.74 -4.09
N LYS A 85 -3.81 8.43 -4.01
CA LYS A 85 -4.59 7.77 -2.95
C LYS A 85 -3.99 8.06 -1.57
N GLN A 86 -2.66 7.99 -1.42
CA GLN A 86 -1.97 8.28 -0.17
C GLN A 86 -2.18 9.73 0.28
N ILE A 87 -2.04 10.70 -0.64
CA ILE A 87 -2.28 12.12 -0.35
C ILE A 87 -3.74 12.36 0.05
N VAL A 88 -4.70 11.78 -0.67
CA VAL A 88 -6.13 11.92 -0.35
C VAL A 88 -6.44 11.32 1.03
N LEU A 89 -5.85 10.17 1.37
CA LEU A 89 -6.00 9.53 2.67
C LEU A 89 -5.50 10.44 3.81
N TRP A 90 -4.34 11.08 3.62
CA TRP A 90 -3.79 12.02 4.60
C TRP A 90 -4.64 13.28 4.74
N LYS A 91 -5.05 13.90 3.63
CA LYS A 91 -5.93 15.08 3.64
C LYS A 91 -7.28 14.80 4.30
N LYS A 92 -7.80 13.58 4.14
CA LYS A 92 -9.10 13.16 4.70
C LYS A 92 -8.98 12.37 6.00
N ALA A 93 -7.79 12.28 6.62
CA ALA A 93 -7.56 11.45 7.81
C ALA A 93 -8.55 11.77 8.95
N ASN A 94 -8.80 13.04 9.24
CA ASN A 94 -9.78 13.46 10.26
C ASN A 94 -11.19 12.96 9.95
N ARG A 95 -11.63 13.00 8.69
CA ARG A 95 -12.95 12.49 8.29
C ARG A 95 -13.03 10.98 8.43
N ILE A 96 -11.94 10.27 8.11
CA ILE A 96 -11.85 8.82 8.29
C ILE A 96 -11.94 8.48 9.78
N GLU A 97 -11.24 9.20 10.66
CA GLU A 97 -11.34 8.99 12.10
C GLU A 97 -12.75 9.22 12.64
N ILE A 98 -13.46 10.23 12.15
CA ILE A 98 -14.88 10.46 12.49
C ILE A 98 -15.72 9.24 12.09
N LEU A 99 -15.56 8.72 10.88
CA LEU A 99 -16.28 7.51 10.43
C LEU A 99 -15.95 6.29 11.30
N LEU A 100 -14.66 6.09 11.64
CA LEU A 100 -14.25 5.00 12.53
C LEU A 100 -14.83 5.16 13.94
N ASN A 101 -14.98 6.39 14.43
CA ASN A 101 -15.62 6.67 15.72
C ASN A 101 -17.14 6.46 15.68
N ILE A 102 -17.79 6.78 14.56
CA ILE A 102 -19.21 6.47 14.33
C ILE A 102 -19.42 4.95 14.33
N MET A 103 -18.55 4.17 13.67
CA MET A 103 -18.60 2.71 13.70
C MET A 103 -18.40 2.12 15.10
N LYS A 104 -17.68 2.85 15.97
CA LYS A 104 -17.51 2.52 17.39
C LYS A 104 -18.70 3.01 18.24
N GLY A 105 -19.67 3.72 17.67
CA GLY A 105 -20.83 4.25 18.36
C GLY A 105 -21.86 3.19 18.74
N PRO A 106 -22.82 3.53 19.62
CA PRO A 106 -23.88 2.61 20.06
C PRO A 106 -24.82 2.20 18.92
N ILE A 107 -24.98 3.04 17.90
CA ILE A 107 -25.82 2.77 16.72
C ILE A 107 -25.38 1.48 16.00
N PHE A 108 -24.07 1.28 15.86
CA PHE A 108 -23.48 0.12 15.17
C PHE A 108 -23.17 -1.07 16.09
N ASN A 109 -23.28 -0.89 17.42
CA ASN A 109 -22.92 -1.91 18.42
C ASN A 109 -24.10 -2.15 19.38
N GLN A 110 -25.31 -2.26 18.84
CA GLN A 110 -26.50 -2.60 19.62
C GLN A 110 -26.39 -4.02 20.17
N LYS A 111 -26.77 -4.23 21.44
CA LYS A 111 -26.64 -5.52 22.16
C LYS A 111 -27.67 -6.58 21.73
N LYS A 112 -28.26 -6.46 20.53
CA LYS A 112 -29.23 -7.42 20.00
C LYS A 112 -28.51 -8.66 19.44
N PRO A 113 -28.94 -9.88 19.80
CA PRO A 113 -28.26 -11.12 19.39
C PRO A 113 -28.26 -11.33 17.87
N GLU A 114 -29.33 -10.94 17.18
CA GLU A 114 -29.46 -11.07 15.72
C GLU A 114 -28.41 -10.23 14.96
N HIS A 115 -28.22 -8.97 15.35
CA HIS A 115 -27.25 -8.09 14.70
C HIS A 115 -25.79 -8.54 14.91
N ARG A 116 -25.52 -9.21 16.04
CA ARG A 116 -24.19 -9.72 16.35
C ARG A 116 -23.70 -10.75 15.34
N GLU A 117 -24.58 -11.63 14.87
CA GLU A 117 -24.21 -12.65 13.89
C GLU A 117 -23.82 -12.02 12.55
N TYR A 118 -24.62 -11.08 12.04
CA TYR A 118 -24.32 -10.36 10.81
C TYR A 118 -23.01 -9.58 10.90
N LEU A 119 -22.77 -8.86 12.01
CA LEU A 119 -21.52 -8.12 12.22
C LEU A 119 -20.30 -9.05 12.23
N LEU A 120 -20.41 -10.23 12.86
CA LEU A 120 -19.34 -11.23 12.86
C LEU A 120 -19.13 -11.86 11.49
N ALA A 121 -20.18 -12.09 10.71
CA ALA A 121 -20.08 -12.58 9.33
C ALA A 121 -19.36 -11.55 8.45
N THR A 122 -19.75 -10.27 8.51
CA THR A 122 -19.07 -9.18 7.78
C THR A 122 -17.62 -9.04 8.22
N ALA A 123 -17.32 -9.11 9.51
CA ALA A 123 -15.93 -9.05 10.00
C ALA A 123 -15.09 -10.25 9.55
N ARG A 124 -15.70 -11.43 9.35
CA ARG A 124 -15.03 -12.60 8.75
C ARG A 124 -14.75 -12.37 7.26
N GLN A 125 -15.75 -11.92 6.50
CA GLN A 125 -15.59 -11.62 5.07
C GLN A 125 -14.54 -10.53 4.83
N ALA A 126 -14.55 -9.45 5.61
CA ALA A 126 -13.57 -8.38 5.51
C ALA A 126 -12.13 -8.88 5.77
N ARG A 127 -11.96 -9.81 6.71
CA ARG A 127 -10.66 -10.44 6.99
C ARG A 127 -10.22 -11.39 5.87
N LEU A 128 -11.15 -12.15 5.30
CA LEU A 128 -10.88 -13.02 4.18
C LEU A 128 -10.43 -12.21 2.96
N LEU A 129 -11.17 -11.13 2.64
CA LEU A 129 -10.84 -10.23 1.55
C LEU A 129 -9.43 -9.64 1.72
N LEU A 130 -9.09 -9.16 2.92
CA LEU A 130 -7.75 -8.64 3.21
C LEU A 130 -6.66 -9.69 2.98
N ARG A 131 -6.88 -10.92 3.44
CA ARG A 131 -5.90 -12.01 3.28
C ARG A 131 -5.71 -12.35 1.82
N VAL A 132 -6.79 -12.55 1.07
CA VAL A 132 -6.72 -12.86 -0.36
C VAL A 132 -6.01 -11.74 -1.11
N PHE A 133 -6.38 -10.48 -0.86
CA PHE A 133 -5.74 -9.34 -1.48
C PHE A 133 -4.23 -9.28 -1.20
N ASN A 134 -3.82 -9.43 0.06
CA ASN A 134 -2.41 -9.41 0.42
C ASN A 134 -1.65 -10.60 -0.17
N THR A 135 -2.23 -11.80 -0.18
CA THR A 135 -1.60 -12.98 -0.78
C THR A 135 -1.37 -12.77 -2.27
N VAL A 136 -2.38 -12.27 -3.00
CA VAL A 136 -2.26 -11.97 -4.42
C VAL A 136 -1.20 -10.89 -4.64
N ALA A 137 -1.22 -9.81 -3.87
CA ALA A 137 -0.24 -8.73 -3.99
C ALA A 137 1.20 -9.24 -3.74
N LEU A 138 1.42 -10.05 -2.69
CA LEU A 138 2.73 -10.63 -2.40
C LEU A 138 3.18 -11.60 -3.49
N SER A 139 2.27 -12.43 -4.02
CA SER A 139 2.57 -13.31 -5.14
C SER A 139 2.95 -12.52 -6.39
N THR A 140 2.24 -11.43 -6.69
CA THR A 140 2.58 -10.53 -7.80
C THR A 140 3.96 -9.90 -7.59
N CYS A 141 4.26 -9.36 -6.41
CA CYS A 141 5.58 -8.81 -6.11
C CYS A 141 6.69 -9.86 -6.24
N LEU A 142 6.44 -11.10 -5.79
CA LEU A 142 7.38 -12.20 -5.92
C LEU A 142 7.64 -12.54 -7.40
N LEU A 143 6.60 -12.55 -8.24
CA LEU A 143 6.76 -12.74 -9.69
C LEU A 143 7.56 -11.60 -10.33
N TRP A 144 7.33 -10.35 -9.93
CA TRP A 144 8.13 -9.19 -10.38
C TRP A 144 9.62 -9.31 -10.03
N VAL A 145 9.97 -9.93 -8.90
CA VAL A 145 11.36 -10.20 -8.51
C VAL A 145 11.93 -11.42 -9.25
N LEU A 146 11.15 -12.48 -9.43
CA LEU A 146 11.61 -13.69 -10.10
C LEU A 146 11.86 -13.49 -11.59
N TYR A 147 11.05 -12.66 -12.26
CA TYR A 147 11.18 -12.40 -13.69
C TYR A 147 12.60 -11.94 -14.11
N PRO A 148 13.18 -10.86 -13.55
CA PRO A 148 14.54 -10.45 -13.89
C PRO A 148 15.60 -11.49 -13.48
N VAL A 149 15.40 -12.23 -12.39
CA VAL A 149 16.33 -13.30 -11.98
C VAL A 149 16.36 -14.43 -13.01
N ILE A 150 15.21 -14.84 -13.54
CA ILE A 150 15.14 -15.86 -14.59
C ILE A 150 15.83 -15.37 -15.86
N LEU A 151 15.61 -14.11 -16.26
CA LEU A 151 16.28 -13.51 -17.42
C LEU A 151 17.81 -13.48 -17.24
N TYR A 152 18.28 -13.11 -16.06
CA TYR A 152 19.70 -13.10 -15.72
C TYR A 152 20.32 -14.50 -15.81
N VAL A 153 19.65 -15.53 -15.26
CA VAL A 153 20.12 -16.93 -15.35
C VAL A 153 20.15 -17.41 -16.81
N GLN A 154 19.24 -16.94 -17.66
CA GLN A 154 19.22 -17.21 -19.10
C GLN A 154 20.28 -16.40 -19.89
N ARG A 155 21.10 -15.57 -19.22
CA ARG A 155 22.06 -14.63 -19.83
C ARG A 155 21.42 -13.65 -20.81
N LYS A 156 20.14 -13.32 -20.60
CA LYS A 156 19.45 -12.28 -21.35
C LYS A 156 19.64 -10.92 -20.68
N PRO A 157 19.66 -9.81 -21.44
CA PRO A 157 19.74 -8.48 -20.84
C PRO A 157 18.52 -8.26 -19.93
N VAL A 158 18.77 -7.70 -18.75
CA VAL A 158 17.73 -7.33 -17.80
C VAL A 158 17.45 -5.85 -17.98
N GLU A 159 16.21 -5.54 -18.35
CA GLU A 159 15.75 -4.16 -18.47
C GLU A 159 14.89 -3.81 -17.26
N PHE A 160 15.34 -2.81 -16.51
CA PHE A 160 14.55 -2.25 -15.42
C PHE A 160 13.71 -1.10 -15.95
N ALA A 161 12.43 -1.07 -15.57
CA ALA A 161 11.51 0.04 -15.85
C ALA A 161 11.79 1.29 -14.98
N ILE A 162 13.04 1.47 -14.55
CA ILE A 162 13.51 2.64 -13.80
C ILE A 162 14.84 3.08 -14.36
N TRP A 163 15.14 4.36 -14.19
CA TRP A 163 16.44 4.91 -14.50
C TRP A 163 17.42 4.58 -13.37
N LEU A 164 18.53 3.94 -13.74
CA LEU A 164 19.66 3.69 -12.85
C LEU A 164 20.87 4.51 -13.33
N PRO A 165 21.66 5.09 -12.41
CA PRO A 165 22.86 5.86 -12.77
C PRO A 165 24.04 4.96 -13.19
N PHE A 166 23.86 3.64 -13.23
CA PHE A 166 24.84 2.64 -13.62
C PHE A 166 24.18 1.61 -14.54
N ASP A 167 24.96 0.95 -15.38
CA ASP A 167 24.48 -0.13 -16.22
C ASP A 167 24.26 -1.39 -15.38
N ALA A 168 23.04 -1.91 -15.39
CA ALA A 168 22.68 -3.09 -14.64
C ALA A 168 23.13 -4.41 -15.32
N ASN A 169 23.59 -4.35 -16.57
CA ASN A 169 24.06 -5.50 -17.35
C ASN A 169 25.59 -5.63 -17.36
N LEU A 170 26.31 -4.62 -16.86
CA LEU A 170 27.75 -4.72 -16.60
C LEU A 170 27.94 -5.56 -15.32
N SER A 171 28.63 -6.69 -15.46
CA SER A 171 29.01 -7.53 -14.30
C SER A 171 29.90 -6.72 -13.34
N PRO A 172 29.74 -6.85 -12.00
CA PRO A 172 30.73 -6.33 -11.06
C PRO A 172 32.11 -6.95 -11.29
#